data_AF-A0A419J435-F1
#
_entry.id   AF-A0A419J435-F1
#
_cell.length_a   1.000
_cell.length_b   1.000
_cell.length_c   1.000
_cell.angle_alpha   90.00
_cell.angle_beta   90.00
_cell.angle_gamma   90.00
#
_symmetry.space_group_name_H-M   'P 1'
#
loop_
_entity.id
_entity.type
_entity.pdbx_description
1 polymer ?
#
loop_
_entity_poly.entity_id
_entity_poly.type
_entity_poly.pdbx_seq_one_letter_code
_entity_poly.pdbx_strand_id
1 'polypeptide(L)'
;MDNKFDNCPYCGRTVIKGAMRCVACGRILQTPEEQLKMIEKLQTKKKFNWSRLLNYAVMIGILWAFYYYSGRIIKIIKIFFKDVIHI
;
A
#
# COMPACT_ATOMS: atom_id res chain seq x y z
N MET A 1 18.93 -21.84 11.50
CA MET A 1 18.16 -22.78 10.66
C MET A 1 16.78 -22.86 11.27
N ASP A 2 15.81 -22.15 10.70
CA ASP A 2 14.45 -22.19 11.21
C ASP A 2 13.83 -23.53 10.79
N ASN A 3 13.63 -24.44 11.76
CA ASN A 3 12.87 -25.65 11.53
C ASN A 3 11.45 -25.26 11.11
N LYS A 4 11.16 -25.46 9.82
CA LYS A 4 9.87 -25.13 9.18
C LYS A 4 8.73 -26.03 9.67
N PHE A 5 9.07 -27.09 10.41
CA PHE A 5 8.16 -28.13 10.87
C PHE A 5 8.32 -28.35 12.38
N ASP A 6 7.20 -28.58 13.05
CA ASP A 6 7.09 -28.99 14.45
C ASP A 6 6.30 -30.31 14.54
N ASN A 7 6.28 -30.96 15.70
CA ASN A 7 5.45 -32.15 15.92
C ASN A 7 4.13 -31.75 16.60
N CYS A 8 3.03 -32.36 16.15
CA CYS A 8 1.72 -32.19 16.77
C CYS A 8 1.74 -32.73 18.20
N PRO A 9 1.42 -31.93 19.24
CA PRO A 9 1.45 -32.37 20.63
C PRO A 9 0.40 -33.44 20.96
N TYR A 10 -0.58 -33.64 20.08
CA TYR A 10 -1.67 -34.59 20.32
C TYR A 10 -1.47 -35.95 19.65
N CYS A 11 -0.86 -35.99 18.47
CA CYS A 11 -0.71 -37.23 17.69
C CYS A 11 0.72 -37.52 17.25
N GLY A 12 1.69 -36.66 17.59
CA GLY A 12 3.11 -36.83 17.28
C GLY A 12 3.49 -36.64 15.81
N ARG A 13 2.53 -36.46 14.89
CA ARG A 13 2.85 -36.26 13.47
C ARG A 13 3.45 -34.88 13.20
N THR A 14 4.32 -34.83 12.20
CA THR A 14 4.92 -33.59 11.71
C THR A 14 3.87 -32.64 11.15
N VAL A 15 3.91 -31.39 11.58
CA VAL A 15 3.03 -30.30 11.17
C VAL A 15 3.87 -29.08 10.79
N ILE A 16 3.32 -28.24 9.91
CA ILE A 16 3.98 -26.98 9.55
C ILE A 16 3.94 -26.05 10.77
N LYS A 17 5.07 -25.41 11.07
CA LYS A 17 5.16 -24.45 12.16
C LYS A 17 4.19 -23.29 11.91
N GLY A 18 3.30 -23.04 12.86
CA GLY A 18 2.21 -22.05 12.71
C GLY A 18 0.94 -22.57 12.04
N ALA A 19 0.82 -23.89 11.78
CA ALA A 19 -0.42 -24.47 11.30
C ALA A 19 -1.56 -24.30 12.31
N MET A 20 -2.76 -23.92 11.85
CA MET A 20 -3.93 -23.74 12.73
C MET A 20 -4.48 -25.07 13.25
N ARG A 21 -4.36 -26.12 12.44
CA ARG A 21 -4.95 -27.44 12.70
C ARG A 21 -4.02 -28.52 12.19
N CYS A 22 -3.93 -29.63 12.91
CA CYS A 22 -3.24 -30.81 12.41
C CYS A 22 -4.11 -31.52 11.35
N VAL A 23 -3.58 -31.72 10.14
CA VAL A 23 -4.29 -32.42 9.05
C VAL A 23 -4.53 -33.90 9.40
N ALA A 24 -3.65 -34.50 10.22
CA ALA A 24 -3.72 -35.92 10.54
C ALA A 24 -4.71 -36.27 11.64
N CYS A 25 -4.76 -35.50 12.74
CA CYS A 25 -5.66 -35.78 13.87
C CYS A 25 -6.83 -34.80 13.99
N GLY A 26 -6.86 -33.75 13.17
CA GLY A 26 -7.93 -32.77 13.16
C GLY A 26 -8.02 -31.89 14.41
N ARG A 27 -7.03 -31.89 15.31
CA ARG A 27 -7.02 -30.99 16.47
C ARG A 27 -6.46 -29.61 16.12
N ILE A 28 -7.00 -28.60 16.78
CA ILE A 28 -6.60 -27.20 16.66
C ILE A 28 -5.30 -27.02 17.45
N LEU A 29 -4.29 -26.43 16.82
CA LEU A 29 -2.94 -26.24 17.37
C LEU A 29 -2.69 -24.82 17.88
N GLN A 30 -3.45 -23.86 17.38
CA GLN A 30 -3.39 -22.46 17.81
C GLN A 30 -4.76 -21.99 18.27
N THR A 31 -4.75 -21.26 19.38
CA THR A 31 -5.99 -20.64 19.87
C THR A 31 -6.36 -19.42 19.02
N PRO A 32 -7.66 -19.09 18.89
CA PRO A 32 -8.10 -17.89 18.18
C PRO A 32 -7.43 -16.60 18.69
N GLU A 33 -7.14 -16.54 20.00
CA GLU A 33 -6.49 -15.39 20.64
C GLU A 33 -5.05 -15.18 20.15
N GLU A 34 -4.30 -16.26 19.99
CA GLU A 34 -2.93 -16.20 19.46
C GLU A 34 -2.91 -15.75 18.00
N GLN A 35 -3.92 -16.14 17.22
CA GLN A 35 -4.06 -15.71 15.83
C GLN A 35 -4.37 -14.22 15.71
N LEU A 36 -5.26 -13.70 16.56
CA LEU A 36 -5.57 -12.28 16.60
C LEU A 36 -4.32 -11.45 16.91
N LYS A 37 -3.48 -11.87 17.86
CA LYS A 37 -2.22 -11.20 18.18
C LYS A 37 -1.22 -11.19 17.02
N MET A 38 -1.17 -12.25 16.20
CA MET A 38 -0.34 -12.27 14.99
C MET A 38 -0.89 -11.31 13.94
N ILE A 39 -2.21 -11.31 13.70
CA ILE A 39 -2.87 -10.42 12.74
C ILE A 39 -2.65 -8.95 13.14
N GLU A 40 -2.81 -8.61 14.42
CA GLU A 40 -2.59 -7.27 14.96
C GLU A 40 -1.12 -6.81 14.78
N LYS A 41 -0.16 -7.71 15.05
CA LYS A 41 1.27 -7.45 14.78
C LYS A 41 1.58 -7.24 13.30
N LEU A 42 0.87 -7.92 12.41
CA LEU A 42 1.04 -7.74 10.96
C LEU A 42 0.42 -6.42 10.49
N GLN A 43 -0.69 -6.00 11.08
CA GLN A 43 -1.34 -4.72 10.76
C GLN A 43 -0.50 -3.52 11.21
N THR A 44 0.07 -3.56 12.41
CA THR A 44 0.92 -2.47 12.95
C THR A 44 2.22 -2.25 12.17
N LYS A 45 2.77 -3.28 11.51
CA LYS A 45 3.96 -3.15 10.66
C LYS A 45 3.70 -2.56 9.28
N LYS A 46 2.44 -2.36 8.87
CA LYS A 46 2.11 -1.77 7.57
C LYS A 46 2.35 -0.25 7.61
N LYS A 47 3.62 0.17 7.69
CA LYS A 47 4.05 1.55 7.47
C LYS A 47 3.65 1.95 6.05
N PHE A 48 2.49 2.57 5.92
CA PHE A 48 2.03 3.17 4.67
C PHE A 48 3.06 4.21 4.23
N ASN A 49 3.53 4.12 2.99
CA ASN A 49 4.69 4.87 2.53
C ASN A 49 4.26 6.29 2.07
N TRP A 50 3.92 7.13 3.05
CA TRP A 50 3.35 8.48 2.88
C TRP A 50 4.17 9.40 1.96
N SER A 51 5.49 9.19 1.86
CA SER A 51 6.37 9.97 1.00
C SER A 51 5.99 9.86 -0.49
N ARG A 52 5.59 8.67 -0.97
CA ARG A 52 5.12 8.51 -2.36
C ARG A 52 3.81 9.26 -2.59
N LEU A 53 2.89 9.19 -1.64
CA LEU A 53 1.59 9.85 -1.75
C LEU A 53 1.73 11.37 -1.81
N LEU A 54 2.62 11.93 -0.97
CA LEU A 54 2.91 13.36 -0.94
C LEU A 54 3.50 13.85 -2.27
N ASN A 55 4.42 13.10 -2.87
CA ASN A 55 5.01 13.46 -4.17
C ASN A 55 3.97 13.51 -5.29
N TYR A 56 3.01 12.57 -5.31
CA TYR A 56 1.92 12.61 -6.29
C TYR A 56 1.00 13.81 -6.06
N ALA A 57 0.66 14.14 -4.81
CA ALA A 57 -0.15 15.31 -4.51
C ALA A 57 0.51 16.62 -4.98
N VAL A 58 1.84 16.75 -4.78
CA VAL A 58 2.61 17.90 -5.27
C VAL A 58 2.60 17.95 -6.80
N MET A 59 2.83 16.83 -7.49
CA MET A 59 2.82 16.78 -8.95
C MET A 59 1.47 17.17 -9.54
N ILE A 60 0.38 16.66 -8.96
CA ILE A 60 -0.99 17.02 -9.36
C ILE A 60 -1.23 18.52 -9.15
N GLY A 61 -0.80 19.07 -8.01
CA GLY A 61 -0.92 20.51 -7.73
C GLY A 61 -0.19 21.39 -8.75
N ILE A 62 1.02 20.99 -9.17
CA ILE A 62 1.81 21.71 -10.19
C ILE A 62 1.10 21.67 -11.56
N LEU A 63 0.63 20.50 -11.99
CA LEU A 63 -0.14 20.35 -13.23
C LEU A 63 -1.42 21.20 -13.22
N TRP A 64 -2.11 21.22 -12.08
CA TRP A 64 -3.34 21.99 -11.91
C TRP A 64 -3.07 23.50 -11.95
N ALA A 65 -1.98 23.96 -11.31
CA ALA A 65 -1.53 25.34 -11.38
C ALA A 65 -1.14 25.76 -12.81
N PHE A 66 -0.45 24.88 -13.55
CA PHE A 66 -0.10 25.11 -14.94
C PHE A 66 -1.34 25.25 -15.82
N TYR A 67 -2.32 24.35 -15.65
CA TYR A 67 -3.60 24.43 -16.36
C TYR A 67 -4.34 25.74 -16.05
N TYR A 68 -4.44 26.12 -14.77
CA TYR A 68 -5.06 27.39 -14.36
C TYR A 68 -4.33 28.60 -14.97
N TYR A 69 -3.00 28.60 -14.96
CA TYR A 69 -2.19 29.72 -15.47
C TYR A 69 -2.24 29.83 -17.00
N SER A 70 -2.33 28.71 -17.72
CA SER A 70 -2.48 28.70 -19.18
C SER A 70 -3.73 29.48 -19.65
N GLY A 71 -4.79 29.51 -18.85
CA GLY A 71 -5.97 30.36 -19.09
C GLY A 71 -5.67 31.87 -19.11
N ARG A 72 -4.61 32.33 -18.42
CA ARG A 72 -4.12 33.72 -18.50
C ARG A 72 -3.19 33.95 -19.68
N ILE A 73 -2.35 32.96 -20.04
CA ILE A 73 -1.45 33.07 -21.19
C ILE A 73 -2.24 33.23 -22.50
N ILE A 74 -3.39 32.57 -22.65
CA ILE A 74 -4.26 32.72 -23.84
C ILE A 74 -4.69 34.19 -24.04
N LYS A 75 -4.94 34.95 -22.96
CA LYS A 75 -5.28 36.39 -23.08
C LYS A 75 -4.10 37.21 -23.59
N ILE A 76 -2.89 36.91 -23.12
CA ILE A 76 -1.66 37.59 -23.54
C ILE A 76 -1.35 37.25 -25.00
N ILE A 77 -1.47 35.98 -25.40
CA ILE A 77 -1.30 35.54 -26.79
C ILE A 77 -2.31 36.25 -27.71
N LYS A 78 -3.58 36.35 -27.31
CA LYS A 78 -4.62 37.01 -28.13
C LYS A 78 -4.38 38.50 -28.34
N ILE A 79 -3.74 39.17 -27.38
CA ILE A 79 -3.31 40.58 -27.51
C ILE A 79 -2.12 40.66 -28.46
N PHE A 80 -1.08 39.85 -28.25
CA PHE A 80 0.11 39.83 -29.09
C PHE A 80 -0.20 39.46 -30.56
N PHE A 81 -1.10 38.51 -30.79
CA PHE A 81 -1.49 38.10 -32.13
C PHE A 81 -2.36 39.14 -32.85
N LYS A 82 -3.08 40.00 -32.11
CA LYS A 82 -3.83 41.13 -32.67
C LYS A 82 -2.91 42.22 -33.20
N ASP A 83 -1.76 42.41 -32.55
CA ASP A 83 -0.78 43.43 -32.92
C ASP A 83 0.18 42.95 -34.05
N VAL A 84 0.41 41.63 -34.18
CA VAL A 84 1.27 41.04 -35.23
C VAL A 84 0.58 40.92 -36.60
N ILE A 85 -0.75 40.85 -36.67
CA ILE A 85 -1.50 40.65 -37.93
C ILE A 85 -1.85 41.96 -38.66
N HIS A 86 -1.57 43.13 -38.06
CA HIS A 86 -1.91 44.44 -38.65
C HIS A 86 -0.72 45.21 -39.27
N ILE A 87 0.38 44.53 -39.58
CA ILE A 87 1.51 45.02 -40.40
C ILE A 87 1.58 44.23 -41.71
#